data_AF-A0A9D1MT86-F1
#
_entry.id   AF-A0A9D1MT86-F1
#
_cell.length_a   1.000
_cell.length_b   1.000
_cell.length_c   1.000
_cell.angle_alpha   90.00
_cell.angle_beta   90.00
_cell.angle_gamma   90.00
#
_symmetry.space_group_name_H-M   'P 1'
#
loop_
_entity.id
_entity.type
_entity.pdbx_description
1 polymer ?
#
loop_
_entity_poly.entity_id
_entity_poly.type
_entity_poly.pdbx_seq_one_letter_code
_entity_poly.pdbx_strand_id
1 'polypeptide(L)'
;MKNKKVSWCTISACLLCFMVGGIFGYFLAGYTVNSAHSANYELSCPDGSAPDDNGCCAGEVYTDMADLGFNCCPDDGGNCYPPIK
;
A
#
# COMPACT_ATOMS: atom_id res chain seq x y z
N MET A 1 -43.97 -14.28 33.01
CA MET A 1 -42.90 -13.94 32.05
C MET A 1 -43.39 -14.31 30.64
N LYS A 2 -43.64 -13.33 29.76
CA LYS A 2 -44.14 -13.60 28.40
C LYS A 2 -42.93 -13.82 27.47
N ASN A 3 -42.64 -15.07 27.14
CA ASN A 3 -41.64 -15.42 26.13
C ASN A 3 -42.12 -14.94 24.76
N LYS A 4 -41.63 -13.79 24.29
CA LYS A 4 -41.86 -13.32 22.91
C LYS A 4 -41.18 -14.30 21.96
N LYS A 5 -41.97 -15.10 21.24
CA LYS A 5 -41.47 -15.96 20.16
C LYS A 5 -41.02 -15.02 19.03
N VAL A 6 -39.70 -14.84 18.89
CA VAL A 6 -39.13 -14.13 17.74
C VAL A 6 -39.57 -14.86 16.47
N SER A 7 -40.09 -14.09 15.50
CA SER A 7 -40.55 -14.65 14.23
C SER A 7 -39.37 -15.20 13.43
N TRP A 8 -39.54 -16.39 12.85
CA TRP A 8 -38.52 -17.04 12.02
C TRP A 8 -38.06 -16.15 10.85
N CYS A 9 -38.98 -15.35 10.29
CA CYS A 9 -38.66 -14.37 9.25
C CYS A 9 -37.68 -13.30 9.74
N THR A 10 -37.75 -12.91 11.01
CA THR A 10 -36.84 -11.92 11.62
C THR A 10 -35.42 -12.48 11.74
N ILE A 11 -35.29 -13.76 12.16
CA ILE A 11 -33.98 -14.42 12.29
C ILE A 11 -33.34 -14.57 10.90
N SER A 12 -34.11 -15.01 9.91
CA SER A 12 -33.65 -15.16 8.53
C SER A 12 -33.17 -13.83 7.93
N ALA A 13 -33.94 -12.75 8.12
CA ALA A 13 -33.56 -11.42 7.64
C ALA A 13 -32.27 -10.91 8.28
N CYS A 14 -32.09 -11.11 9.59
CA CYS A 14 -30.85 -10.71 10.28
C CYS A 14 -29.62 -11.44 9.73
N LEU A 15 -29.72 -12.76 9.53
CA LEU A 15 -28.60 -13.55 9.00
C LEU A 15 -28.20 -13.10 7.59
N LEU A 16 -29.17 -12.82 6.73
CA LEU A 16 -28.91 -12.29 5.39
C LEU A 16 -28.20 -10.93 5.44
N CYS A 17 -28.64 -10.03 6.32
CA CYS A 17 -27.97 -8.73 6.49
C CYS A 17 -26.52 -8.86 6.97
N PHE A 18 -26.22 -9.81 7.87
CA PHE A 18 -24.86 -10.07 8.32
C PHE A 18 -23.97 -10.62 7.19
N MET A 19 -24.49 -11.53 6.37
CA MET A 19 -23.72 -12.10 5.25
C MET A 19 -23.44 -11.05 4.17
N VAL A 20 -24.43 -10.25 3.79
CA VAL A 20 -24.27 -9.19 2.78
C VAL A 20 -23.29 -8.11 3.28
N GLY A 21 -23.43 -7.69 4.54
CA GLY A 21 -22.51 -6.72 5.15
C GLY A 21 -21.07 -7.26 5.24
N GLY A 22 -20.91 -8.53 5.59
CA GLY A 22 -19.60 -9.19 5.64
C GLY A 22 -18.93 -9.29 4.27
N ILE A 23 -19.68 -9.67 3.23
CA ILE A 23 -19.17 -9.77 1.85
C ILE A 23 -18.76 -8.39 1.32
N PHE A 24 -19.60 -7.37 1.53
CA PHE A 24 -19.30 -6.00 1.10
C PHE A 24 -18.05 -5.44 1.80
N GLY A 25 -17.91 -5.69 3.11
CA GLY A 25 -16.71 -5.33 3.87
C GLY A 25 -15.45 -6.03 3.37
N TYR A 26 -15.54 -7.33 3.05
CA TYR A 26 -14.43 -8.10 2.49
C TYR A 26 -13.98 -7.57 1.12
N PHE A 27 -14.95 -7.24 0.26
CA PHE A 27 -14.67 -6.68 -1.05
C PHE A 27 -13.96 -5.33 -0.89
N LEU A 28 -14.50 -4.41 -0.08
CA LEU A 28 -13.88 -3.11 0.16
C LEU A 28 -12.44 -3.22 0.70
N ALA A 29 -12.20 -4.15 1.64
CA ALA A 29 -10.85 -4.41 2.15
C ALA A 29 -9.91 -4.87 1.02
N GLY A 30 -10.34 -5.81 0.16
CA GLY A 30 -9.57 -6.24 -1.00
C GLY A 30 -9.21 -5.11 -1.96
N TYR A 31 -10.14 -4.17 -2.20
CA TYR A 31 -9.86 -2.98 -3.03
C TYR A 31 -8.78 -2.09 -2.42
N THR A 32 -8.79 -1.88 -1.09
CA THR A 32 -7.77 -1.05 -0.43
C THR A 32 -6.39 -1.70 -0.39
N VAL A 33 -6.31 -3.03 -0.37
CA VAL A 33 -5.01 -3.76 -0.35
C VAL A 33 -4.30 -3.67 -1.71
N ASN A 34 -5.03 -3.62 -2.81
CA ASN A 34 -4.43 -3.53 -4.14
C ASN A 34 -3.63 -2.22 -4.33
N SER A 35 -4.00 -1.14 -3.63
CA SER A 35 -3.27 0.12 -3.63
C SER A 35 -1.94 0.07 -2.86
N ALA A 36 -1.79 -0.84 -1.90
CA ALA A 36 -0.54 -1.00 -1.14
C ALA A 36 0.53 -1.78 -1.93
N HIS A 37 0.13 -2.65 -2.85
CA HIS A 37 1.07 -3.38 -3.70
C HIS A 37 1.74 -2.47 -4.74
N SER A 38 1.04 -1.41 -5.17
CA SER A 38 1.61 -0.38 -6.04
C SER A 38 2.69 0.48 -5.36
N ALA A 39 2.69 0.58 -4.03
CA ALA A 39 3.78 1.26 -3.32
C ALA A 39 5.04 0.37 -3.17
N ASN A 40 4.92 -0.95 -3.32
CA ASN A 40 6.06 -1.87 -3.16
C ASN A 40 6.87 -2.06 -4.45
N TYR A 41 6.28 -1.89 -5.64
CA TYR A 41 7.09 -1.83 -6.87
C TYR A 41 7.90 -0.54 -6.96
N GLU A 42 7.52 0.49 -6.21
CA GLU A 42 8.20 1.79 -6.17
C GLU A 42 9.43 1.78 -5.25
N LEU A 43 9.61 0.74 -4.43
CA LEU A 43 10.78 0.56 -3.54
C LEU A 43 11.97 -0.14 -4.21
N SER A 44 11.86 -0.45 -5.51
CA SER A 44 12.90 -1.13 -6.28
C SER A 44 13.47 -0.20 -7.33
N CYS A 45 14.76 -0.37 -7.61
CA CYS A 45 15.44 0.28 -8.71
C CYS A 45 14.86 -0.16 -10.08
N PRO A 46 15.11 0.59 -11.17
CA PRO A 46 14.61 0.26 -12.50
C PRO A 46 15.01 -1.13 -13.02
N ASP A 47 16.12 -1.67 -12.51
CA ASP A 47 16.64 -3.00 -12.79
C ASP A 47 16.04 -4.09 -11.87
N GLY A 48 15.17 -3.71 -10.94
CA GLY A 48 14.53 -4.59 -9.95
C GLY A 48 15.40 -4.89 -8.74
N SER A 49 16.61 -4.31 -8.64
CA SER A 49 17.45 -4.41 -7.45
C SER A 49 16.89 -3.58 -6.29
N ALA A 50 17.27 -3.94 -5.07
CA ALA A 50 16.97 -3.10 -3.91
C ALA A 50 17.94 -1.92 -3.88
N PRO A 51 17.47 -0.70 -3.54
CA PRO A 51 18.36 0.44 -3.32
C PRO A 51 19.28 0.17 -2.13
N ASP A 52 20.37 0.93 -2.04
CA ASP A 52 21.31 0.88 -0.92
C ASP A 52 20.71 1.46 0.38
N ASP A 53 21.49 1.47 1.45
CA ASP A 53 21.08 2.05 2.75
C ASP A 53 20.71 3.54 2.65
N ASN A 54 21.20 4.21 1.61
CA ASN A 54 20.94 5.60 1.29
C ASN A 54 19.76 5.81 0.35
N GLY A 55 19.09 4.74 -0.11
CA GLY A 55 17.94 4.81 -1.01
C GLY A 55 18.34 5.04 -2.46
N CYS A 56 19.62 4.85 -2.79
CA CYS A 56 20.18 5.06 -4.13
C CYS A 56 20.38 3.74 -4.86
N CYS A 57 20.18 3.78 -6.17
CA CYS A 57 20.37 2.63 -7.04
C CYS A 57 21.85 2.43 -7.39
N ALA A 58 22.17 1.25 -7.91
CA ALA A 58 23.53 0.94 -8.32
C ALA A 58 24.01 1.93 -9.41
N GLY A 59 25.16 2.57 -9.17
CA GLY A 59 25.71 3.60 -10.06
C GLY A 59 25.18 5.02 -9.78
N GLU A 60 24.48 5.22 -8.67
CA GLU A 60 24.13 6.53 -8.15
C GLU A 60 24.88 6.81 -6.84
N VAL A 61 25.33 8.06 -6.66
CA VAL A 61 25.94 8.55 -5.42
C VAL A 61 24.93 9.38 -4.62
N TYR A 62 24.79 9.05 -3.33
CA TYR A 62 24.07 9.87 -2.37
C TYR A 62 24.79 11.21 -2.17
N THR A 63 24.21 12.28 -2.70
CA THR A 63 24.84 13.58 -2.86
C THR A 63 24.01 14.67 -2.18
N ASP A 64 24.67 15.51 -1.39
CA ASP A 64 24.07 16.71 -0.81
C ASP A 64 24.04 17.84 -1.86
N MET A 65 22.84 18.25 -2.26
CA MET A 65 22.61 19.36 -3.19
C MET A 65 22.23 20.66 -2.47
N ALA A 66 22.68 20.83 -1.22
CA ALA A 66 22.44 21.98 -0.38
C ALA A 66 20.94 22.27 -0.18
N ASP A 67 20.43 23.38 -0.73
CA ASP A 67 19.03 23.80 -0.57
C ASP A 67 18.02 22.81 -1.18
N LEU A 68 18.48 21.94 -2.10
CA LEU A 68 17.67 20.90 -2.72
C LEU A 68 17.67 19.58 -1.93
N GLY A 69 18.41 19.51 -0.82
CA GLY A 69 18.53 18.32 0.01
C GLY A 69 19.40 17.22 -0.60
N PHE A 70 19.28 16.02 -0.04
CA PHE A 70 20.02 14.86 -0.51
C PHE A 70 19.30 14.16 -1.66
N ASN A 71 20.04 13.87 -2.73
CA ASN A 71 19.54 13.18 -3.91
C ASN A 71 20.55 12.11 -4.36
N CYS A 72 20.05 11.10 -5.06
CA CYS A 72 20.86 10.08 -5.72
C CYS A 72 21.21 10.59 -7.13
N CYS A 73 22.49 10.78 -7.39
CA CYS A 73 22.99 11.34 -8.65
C CYS A 73 23.82 10.29 -9.41
N PRO A 74 23.58 10.08 -10.72
CA PRO A 74 24.40 9.17 -11.52
C PRO A 74 25.89 9.56 -11.53
N ASP A 75 26.76 8.57 -11.40
CA ASP A 75 28.22 8.75 -11.36
C ASP A 75 28.78 9.35 -12.66
N ASP A 76 28.10 9.09 -13.79
CA ASP A 76 28.47 9.54 -15.14
C ASP A 76 27.96 10.96 -15.46
N GLY A 77 27.26 11.60 -14.52
CA GLY A 77 26.66 12.91 -14.69
C GLY A 77 25.30 12.82 -15.38
N GLY A 78 24.26 13.28 -14.68
CA GLY A 78 22.89 13.19 -15.16
C GLY A 78 21.91 13.93 -14.24
N ASN A 79 20.63 13.57 -14.35
CA ASN A 79 19.62 14.07 -13.43
C ASN A 79 19.72 13.34 -12.10
N CYS A 80 19.67 14.10 -11.00
CA CYS A 80 19.57 13.53 -9.67
C CYS A 80 18.09 13.32 -9.31
N TYR A 81 17.82 12.24 -8.59
CA TYR A 81 16.47 11.90 -8.14
C TYR A 81 16.43 11.77 -6.61
N PRO A 82 15.28 12.05 -5.97
CA PRO A 82 15.11 11.81 -4.55
C PRO A 82 15.35 10.33 -4.19
N PRO A 83 15.94 10.02 -3.02
CA PRO A 83 16.17 8.64 -2.60
C PRO A 83 14.88 7.85 -2.40
N ILE A 84 14.93 6.56 -2.75
CA ILE A 84 13.83 5.60 -2.60
C ILE A 84 13.88 5.00 -1.19
N LYS A 85 13.13 5.56 -0.23
CA LYS A 85 12.99 5.08 1.16
C LYS A 85 11.59 5.27 1.74
#